data_AF-A0A6H9GQY7-F1
#
_entry.id   AF-A0A6H9GQY7-F1
#
_cell.length_a   1.000
_cell.length_b   1.000
_cell.length_c   1.000
_cell.angle_alpha   90.00
_cell.angle_beta   90.00
_cell.angle_gamma   90.00
#
_symmetry.space_group_name_H-M   'P 1'
#
loop_
_entity.id
_entity.type
_entity.pdbx_description
1 polymer ?
#
loop_
_entity_poly.entity_id
_entity_poly.type
_entity_poly.pdbx_seq_one_letter_code
_entity_poly.pdbx_strand_id
1 'polypeptide(L)' 'MTEFSSQLSLNFFTKKPLEAKFSRLDLSSDAGVLLVRQAEEQLKICEGLADCLEDNREPGKVKHSLHQLISQRV' A
#
# COMPACT_ATOMS: atom_id res chain seq x y z
N MET A 1 9.25 15.55 16.80
CA MET A 1 7.95 14.86 16.61
C MET A 1 7.37 15.41 15.33
N THR A 2 7.45 14.65 14.24
CA THR A 2 6.91 15.09 12.95
C THR A 2 5.44 14.67 12.93
N GLU A 3 4.55 15.63 13.10
CA GLU A 3 3.11 15.42 12.91
C GLU A 3 2.87 15.17 11.41
N PHE A 4 2.67 13.91 11.05
CA PHE A 4 2.28 13.52 9.70
C PHE A 4 0.76 13.67 9.58
N SER A 5 0.29 14.84 9.14
CA SER A 5 -1.13 15.07 8.84
C SER A 5 -1.42 14.79 7.36
N SER A 6 -1.22 13.56 6.91
CA SER A 6 -1.66 13.12 5.57
C SER A 6 -3.01 12.44 5.71
N GLN A 7 -4.09 13.22 5.54
CA GLN A 7 -5.44 12.65 5.43
C GLN A 7 -5.59 12.05 4.02
N LEU A 8 -5.80 10.74 3.96
CA LEU A 8 -6.03 10.02 2.71
C LEU A 8 -7.55 9.83 2.52
N SER A 9 -8.08 10.28 1.38
CA SER A 9 -9.49 10.07 1.06
C SER A 9 -9.72 8.66 0.52
N LEU A 10 -10.59 7.90 1.19
CA LEU A 10 -10.95 6.54 0.79
C LEU A 10 -12.19 6.55 -0.12
N ASN A 11 -12.22 5.71 -1.15
CA ASN A 11 -13.15 5.74 -2.27
C ASN A 11 -14.31 4.78 -2.00
N PHE A 12 -14.80 4.80 -0.77
CA PHE A 12 -16.02 4.07 -0.42
C PHE A 12 -17.22 4.80 -1.01
N PHE A 13 -18.21 4.04 -1.47
CA PHE A 13 -19.51 4.60 -1.83
C PHE A 13 -20.24 5.05 -0.56
N THR A 14 -19.98 6.28 -0.13
CA THR A 14 -20.59 6.88 1.05
C THR A 14 -21.15 8.26 0.74
N LYS A 15 -22.29 8.60 1.36
CA LYS A 15 -22.93 9.93 1.26
C LYS A 15 -22.19 11.00 2.08
N LYS A 16 -21.20 10.62 2.90
CA LYS A 16 -20.39 11.49 3.76
C LYS A 16 -18.91 11.12 3.65
N PRO A 17 -17.97 12.07 3.81
CA PRO A 17 -16.55 11.73 3.85
C PRO A 17 -16.27 10.70 4.96
N LEU A 18 -15.53 9.64 4.63
CA LEU A 18 -15.09 8.64 5.59
C LEU A 18 -13.65 8.94 6.00
N GLU A 19 -13.43 9.17 7.29
CA GLU A 19 -12.11 9.32 7.88
C GLU A 19 -11.81 8.07 8.72
N ALA A 20 -10.75 7.34 8.35
CA ALA A 20 -10.30 6.15 9.07
C ALA A 20 -9.10 6.52 9.95
N LYS A 21 -9.25 6.39 11.27
CA LYS A 21 -8.16 6.55 12.24
C LYS A 21 -7.64 5.19 12.68
N PHE A 22 -6.40 4.88 12.32
CA PHE A 22 -5.74 3.64 12.73
C PHE A 22 -5.17 3.80 14.13
N SER A 23 -5.90 3.37 15.16
CA SER A 23 -5.46 3.48 16.56
C SER A 23 -5.04 2.16 17.21
N ARG A 24 -5.41 0.99 16.65
CA ARG A 24 -5.04 -0.34 17.14
C ARG A 24 -4.88 -1.33 15.98
N LEU A 25 -3.94 -2.27 16.13
CA LEU A 25 -3.61 -3.35 15.19
C LEU A 25 -4.63 -4.52 15.18
N ASP A 26 -5.78 -4.37 15.84
CA ASP A 26 -6.87 -5.35 15.81
C ASP A 26 -7.67 -5.18 14.49
N LEU A 27 -6.98 -5.22 13.36
CA LEU A 27 -7.57 -5.21 12.03
C LEU A 27 -8.06 -6.63 11.73
N SER A 28 -9.34 -6.78 11.38
CA SER A 28 -9.78 -8.05 10.80
C SER A 28 -9.01 -8.26 9.50
N SER A 29 -8.45 -9.46 9.36
CA SER A 29 -7.41 -9.81 8.38
C SER A 29 -7.72 -9.34 6.95
N ASP A 30 -8.98 -9.38 6.52
CA ASP A 30 -9.34 -9.03 5.13
C ASP A 30 -9.83 -7.58 4.96
N ALA A 31 -10.52 -7.01 5.96
CA ALA A 31 -11.08 -5.66 5.83
C ALA A 31 -10.01 -4.57 6.00
N GLY A 32 -8.99 -4.81 6.83
CA GLY A 32 -7.86 -3.89 6.99
C GLY A 32 -7.01 -3.75 5.72
N VAL A 33 -6.86 -4.85 4.97
CA VAL A 33 -6.05 -4.89 3.74
C VAL A 33 -6.67 -4.05 2.61
N LEU A 34 -8.00 -3.92 2.56
CA LEU A 34 -8.66 -3.05 1.57
C LEU A 34 -8.24 -1.59 1.70
N LEU A 35 -8.08 -1.10 2.93
CA LEU A 35 -7.64 0.27 3.20
C LEU A 35 -6.19 0.49 2.79
N VAL A 36 -5.32 -0.47 3.12
CA VAL A 36 -3.91 -0.46 2.74
C VAL A 36 -3.77 -0.49 1.22
N ARG A 37 -4.54 -1.35 0.54
CA ARG A 37 -4.55 -1.43 -0.92
C ARG A 37 -4.94 -0.11 -1.56
N GLN A 38 -5.99 0.54 -1.07
CA GLN A 38 -6.38 1.83 -1.64
C GLN A 38 -5.33 2.92 -1.37
N ALA A 39 -4.69 2.90 -0.19
CA ALA A 39 -3.57 3.79 0.11
C ALA A 39 -2.40 3.57 -0.85
N GLU A 40 -2.02 2.31 -1.09
CA GLU A 40 -0.98 1.97 -2.08
C GLU A 40 -1.37 2.45 -3.48
N GLU A 41 -2.62 2.27 -3.91
CA GLU A 41 -3.09 2.74 -5.23
C GLU A 41 -2.96 4.26 -5.41
N GLN A 42 -3.06 5.05 -4.33
CA GLN A 42 -2.92 6.51 -4.36
C GLN A 42 -1.46 6.97 -4.19
N LEU A 43 -0.71 6.32 -3.31
CA LEU A 43 0.64 6.75 -2.91
C LEU A 43 1.76 6.12 -3.72
N LYS A 44 1.49 4.96 -4.36
CA LYS A 44 2.43 4.23 -5.22
C LYS A 44 3.77 3.91 -4.55
N ILE A 45 3.74 3.59 -3.26
CA ILE A 45 4.96 3.40 -2.46
C ILE A 45 5.69 2.13 -2.91
N CYS A 46 4.97 1.03 -3.13
CA CYS A 46 5.56 -0.23 -3.59
C CYS A 46 6.14 -0.11 -4.99
N GLU A 47 5.45 0.64 -5.87
CA GLU A 47 5.90 0.92 -7.23
C GLU A 47 7.18 1.77 -7.21
N GLY A 48 7.17 2.89 -6.49
CA GLY A 48 8.36 3.74 -6.35
C GLY A 48 9.54 3.01 -5.72
N LEU A 49 9.31 2.15 -4.73
CA LEU A 49 10.37 1.33 -4.15
C LEU A 49 10.92 0.31 -5.15
N ALA A 50 10.06 -0.32 -5.96
CA ALA A 50 10.50 -1.25 -7.00
C ALA A 50 11.35 -0.55 -8.06
N ASP A 51 10.98 0.67 -8.46
CA ASP A 51 11.69 1.47 -9.46
C ASP A 51 13.06 1.97 -8.97
N CYS A 52 13.23 2.12 -7.66
CA CYS A 52 14.49 2.52 -7.04
C CYS A 52 15.49 1.36 -6.89
N LEU A 53 15.08 0.12 -7.16
CA LEU A 53 15.90 -1.07 -6.98
C LEU A 53 16.35 -1.62 -8.33
N GLU A 54 17.66 -1.82 -8.47
CA GLU A 54 18.22 -2.50 -9.64
C GLU A 54 17.93 -4.01 -9.56
N ASP A 55 17.19 -4.52 -10.56
CA ASP A 55 16.87 -5.94 -10.65
C ASP A 55 18.00 -6.73 -11.32
N ASN A 56 18.97 -7.16 -10.52
CA ASN A 56 20.11 -7.97 -10.97
C ASN A 56 19.77 -9.46 -11.20
N ARG A 57 18.49 -9.85 -11.12
CA ARG A 57 18.07 -11.23 -11.35
C ARG A 57 18.07 -11.55 -12.84
N GLU A 58 18.37 -12.78 -13.19
CA GLU A 58 18.36 -13.24 -14.58
C GLU A 58 16.92 -13.21 -15.15
N PRO A 59 16.62 -12.40 -16.18
CA PRO A 59 15.24 -12.18 -16.64
C PRO A 59 14.49 -13.46 -17.02
N GLY A 60 15.18 -14.45 -17.59
CA GLY A 60 14.60 -15.75 -17.96
C GLY A 60 14.18 -16.63 -16.77
N LYS A 61 14.55 -16.25 -15.54
CA LYS A 61 14.22 -16.96 -14.30
C LYS A 61 13.28 -16.15 -13.40
N VAL A 62 12.91 -14.93 -13.79
CA VAL A 62 12.03 -14.06 -13.01
C VAL A 62 10.57 -14.38 -13.33
N LYS A 63 9.87 -14.97 -12.35
CA LYS A 63 8.42 -15.20 -12.41
C LYS A 63 7.61 -14.02 -11.84
N HIS A 64 8.19 -13.28 -10.90
CA HIS A 64 7.53 -12.19 -10.17
C HIS A 64 8.40 -10.93 -10.18
N SER A 65 7.80 -9.81 -10.58
CA SER A 65 8.48 -8.51 -10.60
C SER A 65 8.87 -8.07 -9.18
N LEU A 66 9.84 -7.15 -9.07
CA LEU A 66 10.19 -6.55 -7.78
C LEU A 66 8.97 -5.93 -7.10
N HIS A 67 8.15 -5.20 -7.85
CA HIS A 67 6.88 -4.66 -7.37
C HIS A 67 5.98 -5.74 -6.72
N GLN A 68 5.78 -6.88 -7.40
CA GLN A 68 4.97 -7.97 -6.86
C GLN A 68 5.56 -8.61 -5.59
N LEU A 69 6.89 -8.66 -5.48
CA LEU A 69 7.56 -9.20 -4.29
C LEU A 69 7.50 -8.24 -3.10
N ILE A 70 7.59 -6.93 -3.39
CA ILE A 70 7.51 -5.86 -2.40
C ILE A 70 6.08 -5.77 -1.87
N SER A 71 5.07 -5.76 -2.75
CA SER A 71 3.67 -5.64 -2.37
C SER A 71 3.13 -6.79 -1.50
N GLN A 72 3.87 -7.89 -1.38
CA GLN A 72 3.52 -9.03 -0.50
C GLN A 72 4.09 -8.88 0.93
N ARG A 73 4.98 -7.91 1.15
CA ARG A 73 5.76 -7.75 2.39
C ARG A 73 5.35 -6.53 3.22
N VAL A 74 4.33 -5.80 2.75
CA VAL A 74 3.76 -4.61 3.39
C VAL A 74 2.28 -4.81 3.66
#